data_AF-A0A3D5Q0R1-F1
#
_entry.id   AF-A0A3D5Q0R1-F1
#
_cell.length_a   1.000
_cell.length_b   1.000
_cell.length_c   1.000
_cell.angle_alpha   90.00
_cell.angle_beta   90.00
_cell.angle_gamma   90.00
#
_symmetry.space_group_name_H-M   'P 1'
#
loop_
_entity.id
_entity.type
_entity.pdbx_description
1 polymer ?
#
loop_
_entity_poly.entity_id
_entity_poly.type
_entity_poly.pdbx_seq_one_letter_code
_entity_poly.pdbx_strand_id
1 'polypeptide(L)' 'VLAPVLWMMAGPLPAIEINAGYPVLICAGLLVGIGTRYGSGCTSGHGVCGLSRFSPRSLVATLSFMAAGFITVYIVRHII' A
#
# COMPACT_ATOMS: atom_id res chain seq x y z
N VAL A 1 8.18 3.75 15.54
CA VAL A 1 8.67 2.75 16.52
C VAL A 1 7.93 2.83 17.86
N LEU A 2 7.63 4.03 18.39
CA LEU A 2 6.88 4.16 19.67
C LEU A 2 5.40 3.73 19.58
N ALA A 3 4.76 3.86 18.43
CA ALA A 3 3.34 3.54 18.26
C ALA A 3 2.91 2.14 18.77
N PRO A 4 3.59 1.02 18.43
CA PRO A 4 3.23 -0.30 18.97
C PRO A 4 3.44 -0.41 20.48
N VAL A 5 4.47 0.25 21.04
CA VAL A 5 4.72 0.24 22.50
C VAL A 5 3.63 1.01 23.23
N LEU A 6 3.20 2.15 22.69
CA LEU A 6 2.07 2.91 23.23
C LEU A 6 0.77 2.12 23.15
N TRP A 7 0.55 1.35 22.08
CA TRP A 7 -0.64 0.51 21.92
C TRP A 7 -0.70 -0.65 22.92
N MET A 8 0.45 -1.27 23.24
CA MET A 8 0.53 -2.32 24.26
C MET A 8 0.07 -1.85 25.64
N MET A 9 0.20 -0.55 25.95
CA MET A 9 -0.30 0.01 27.21
C MET A 9 -1.84 0.15 27.22
N ALA A 10 -2.48 0.24 26.06
CA ALA A 10 -3.93 0.42 25.93
C ALA A 10 -4.69 -0.91 25.77
N GLY A 11 -4.05 -1.99 25.33
CA GLY A 11 -4.67 -3.29 25.20
C GLY A 11 -3.81 -4.33 24.45
N PRO A 12 -4.26 -5.59 24.39
CA PRO A 12 -3.59 -6.63 23.60
C PRO A 12 -3.53 -6.24 22.12
N LEU A 13 -2.42 -6.59 21.45
CA LEU A 13 -2.31 -6.36 20.02
C LEU A 13 -3.38 -7.19 19.29
N PRO A 14 -3.99 -6.63 18.23
CA PRO A 14 -4.90 -7.40 17.40
C PRO A 14 -4.15 -8.60 16.79
N ALA A 15 -4.84 -9.75 16.70
CA ALA A 15 -4.30 -10.92 16.03
C ALA A 15 -4.04 -10.59 14.55
N ILE A 16 -2.86 -10.98 14.06
CA ILE A 16 -2.50 -10.80 12.65
C ILE A 16 -3.21 -11.88 11.84
N GLU A 17 -4.31 -11.49 11.20
CA GLU A 17 -5.06 -12.37 10.31
C GLU A 17 -4.76 -12.03 8.85
N ILE A 18 -4.16 -13.00 8.15
CA ILE A 18 -3.88 -12.90 6.71
C ILE A 18 -4.97 -13.69 5.99
N ASN A 19 -6.05 -13.01 5.63
CA ASN A 19 -7.17 -13.59 4.89
C ASN A 19 -6.87 -13.69 3.37
N ALA A 20 -5.66 -14.12 3.01
CA ALA A 20 -5.23 -14.30 1.62
C ALA A 20 -4.45 -15.60 1.47
N GLY A 21 -4.80 -16.41 0.46
CA GLY A 21 -4.07 -17.63 0.15
C GLY A 21 -2.64 -17.34 -0.33
N TYR A 22 -1.71 -18.24 -0.03
CA TYR A 22 -0.30 -18.13 -0.46
C TYR A 22 -0.12 -17.80 -1.95
N PRO A 23 -0.88 -18.38 -2.91
CA PRO A 23 -0.74 -18.03 -4.32
C PRO A 23 -1.03 -16.55 -4.61
N VAL A 24 -2.06 -15.99 -3.97
CA VAL A 24 -2.42 -14.57 -4.12
C VAL A 24 -1.32 -13.68 -3.56
N LEU A 25 -0.75 -14.06 -2.40
CA LEU A 25 0.34 -13.31 -1.77
C LEU A 25 1.58 -13.24 -2.68
N ILE A 26 1.98 -14.37 -3.27
CA ILE A 26 3.14 -14.46 -4.16
C ILE A 26 2.91 -13.63 -5.42
N CYS A 27 1.76 -13.80 -6.08
CA CYS A 27 1.42 -13.05 -7.28
C CYS A 27 1.34 -11.54 -7.00
N ALA A 28 0.68 -11.13 -5.91
CA ALA A 28 0.59 -9.73 -5.51
C ALA A 28 1.98 -9.13 -5.24
N GLY A 29 2.85 -9.85 -4.52
CA GLY A 29 4.21 -9.41 -4.25
C GLY A 29 5.05 -9.21 -5.52
N LEU A 30 4.97 -10.13 -6.48
CA LEU A 30 5.66 -10.02 -7.77
C LEU A 30 5.14 -8.84 -8.59
N LEU A 31 3.81 -8.71 -8.72
CA LEU A 31 3.17 -7.62 -9.46
C LEU A 31 3.55 -6.25 -8.86
N VAL A 32 3.52 -6.11 -7.54
CA VAL A 32 3.92 -4.88 -6.85
C VAL A 32 5.42 -4.62 -7.03
N GLY A 33 6.27 -5.64 -6.87
CA GLY A 33 7.72 -5.51 -7.04
C GLY A 33 8.08 -5.01 -8.45
N ILE A 34 7.50 -5.62 -9.48
CA ILE A 34 7.67 -5.19 -10.87
C ILE A 34 7.11 -3.78 -11.09
N GLY A 35 5.92 -3.50 -10.57
CA GLY A 35 5.28 -2.18 -10.67
C GLY A 35 6.10 -1.04 -10.06
N THR A 36 6.69 -1.25 -8.88
CA THR A 36 7.54 -0.22 -8.24
C THR A 36 8.82 0.06 -9.04
N ARG A 37 9.37 -0.94 -9.73
CA ARG A 37 10.52 -0.73 -10.64
C ARG A 37 10.14 0.09 -11.86
N TYR A 38 9.03 -0.23 -12.52
CA TYR A 38 8.54 0.58 -13.65
C TYR A 38 8.15 2.00 -13.21
N GLY A 39 7.55 2.13 -12.04
CA GLY A 39 7.19 3.42 -11.43
C GLY A 39 8.39 4.27 -10.97
N SER A 40 9.62 3.74 -11.06
CA SER A 40 10.84 4.40 -10.55
C SER A 40 10.73 4.78 -9.07
N GLY A 41 9.98 4.02 -8.29
CA GLY A 41 9.65 4.34 -6.90
C GLY A 41 8.45 3.55 -6.37
N CYS A 42 8.27 3.61 -5.06
CA CYS A 42 7.09 3.06 -4.38
C CYS A 42 6.05 4.15 -4.09
N THR A 43 4.86 3.73 -3.69
CA THR A 43 3.77 4.62 -3.23
C THR A 43 4.22 5.58 -2.13
N SER A 44 4.97 5.11 -1.13
CA SER A 44 5.45 5.98 -0.05
C SER A 44 6.56 6.93 -0.51
N GLY A 45 7.42 6.51 -1.43
CA GLY A 45 8.49 7.35 -1.98
C GLY A 45 7.95 8.52 -2.79
N HIS A 46 6.97 8.24 -3.68
CA HIS A 46 6.30 9.29 -4.44
C HIS A 46 5.34 10.12 -3.57
N GLY A 47 4.67 9.49 -2.60
CA GLY A 47 3.72 10.17 -1.72
C GLY A 47 4.39 11.09 -0.69
N VAL A 48 5.38 10.60 0.05
CA VAL A 48 6.03 11.37 1.12
C VAL A 48 7.12 12.25 0.53
N CYS A 49 8.21 11.67 0.04
CA CYS A 49 9.36 12.44 -0.40
C CYS A 49 9.09 13.23 -1.69
N GLY A 50 8.44 12.61 -2.68
CA GLY A 50 8.22 13.22 -3.99
C GLY A 50 7.15 14.33 -4.00
N LEU A 51 6.09 14.18 -3.20
CA LEU A 51 5.04 15.19 -3.06
C LEU A 51 5.49 16.37 -2.19
N SER A 52 6.28 16.13 -1.12
CA SER A 52 6.89 17.21 -0.33
C SER A 52 7.80 18.12 -1.15
N ARG A 53 8.38 17.60 -2.25
CA ARG A 53 9.19 18.38 -3.20
C ARG A 53 8.36 19.06 -4.30
N PHE A 54 7.03 19.06 -4.19
CA PHE A 54 6.10 19.64 -5.18
C PHE A 54 6.28 19.12 -6.61
N SER A 55 6.72 17.87 -6.77
CA SER A 55 6.95 17.32 -8.11
C SER A 55 5.64 16.80 -8.75
N PRO A 56 5.24 17.32 -9.94
CA PRO A 56 3.98 16.95 -10.58
C PRO A 56 3.95 15.48 -11.04
N ARG A 57 5.12 14.94 -11.43
CA ARG A 57 5.26 13.52 -11.77
C ARG A 57 4.88 12.64 -10.58
N SER A 58 5.27 13.04 -9.37
CA SER A 58 5.03 12.27 -8.15
C SER A 58 3.58 12.36 -7.68
N LEU A 59 2.94 13.51 -7.90
CA LEU A 59 1.49 13.66 -7.71
C LEU A 59 0.73 12.69 -8.60
N VAL A 60 1.01 12.67 -9.91
CA VAL A 60 0.35 11.76 -10.86
C VAL A 60 0.58 10.31 -10.47
N ALA A 61 1.81 9.92 -10.16
CA ALA A 61 2.11 8.54 -9.76
C ALA A 61 1.36 8.14 -8.48
N THR A 62 1.29 9.02 -7.48
CA THR A 62 0.58 8.76 -6.22
C THR A 62 -0.93 8.61 -6.46
N LEU A 63 -1.53 9.49 -7.28
CA LEU A 63 -2.94 9.40 -7.65
C LEU A 63 -3.26 8.11 -8.41
N SER A 64 -2.41 7.72 -9.36
CA SER A 64 -2.58 6.46 -10.11
C SER A 64 -2.54 5.24 -9.20
N PHE A 65 -1.58 5.17 -8.27
CA PHE A 65 -1.50 4.06 -7.33
C PHE A 65 -2.69 3.99 -6.38
N MET A 66 -3.12 5.14 -5.84
CA MET A 66 -4.29 5.19 -4.95
C MET A 66 -5.57 4.84 -5.70
N ALA A 67 -5.77 5.37 -6.90
CA ALA A 67 -6.94 5.06 -7.72
C ALA A 67 -7.02 3.56 -8.04
N ALA A 68 -5.91 2.95 -8.45
CA ALA A 68 -5.86 1.51 -8.69
C ALA A 68 -6.23 0.72 -7.43
N GLY A 69 -5.67 1.07 -6.27
CA GLY A 69 -5.99 0.43 -5.00
C GLY A 69 -7.47 0.56 -4.62
N PHE A 70 -8.05 1.75 -4.74
CA PHE A 70 -9.47 1.97 -4.46
C PHE A 70 -10.37 1.16 -5.40
N ILE A 71 -10.06 1.14 -6.70
CA ILE A 71 -10.81 0.36 -7.68
C ILE A 71 -10.71 -1.13 -7.37
N THR A 72 -9.51 -1.65 -7.09
CA THR A 72 -9.33 -3.07 -6.75
C THR A 72 -10.12 -3.46 -5.51
N VAL A 73 -10.06 -2.66 -4.44
CA VAL A 73 -10.84 -2.93 -3.21
C VAL A 73 -12.33 -2.83 -3.47
N TYR A 74 -12.78 -1.83 -4.23
CA TYR A 74 -14.19 -1.69 -4.59
C TYR A 74 -14.70 -2.92 -5.33
N ILE A 75 -13.98 -3.39 -6.33
CA ILE A 75 -14.33 -4.60 -7.08
C ILE A 75 -14.37 -5.82 -6.15
N VAL A 76 -13.30 -6.05 -5.39
CA VAL A 76 -13.15 -7.26 -4.56
C VAL A 76 -14.10 -7.30 -3.37
N ARG A 77 -14.50 -6.15 -2.83
CA ARG A 77 -15.30 -6.07 -1.59
C ARG A 77 -16.77 -5.76 -1.82
N HIS A 78 -17.12 -5.11 -2.92
CA HIS A 78 -18.49 -4.68 -3.20
C HIS A 78 -19.11 -5.31 -4.45
N ILE A 79 -18.32 -5.79 -5.41
CA ILE A 79 -18.84 -6.40 -6.64
C ILE A 79 -18.76 -7.93 -6.59
N ILE A 80 -17.65 -8.47 -6.08
CA ILE A 80 -17.40 -9.89 -5.85
C ILE A 80 -17.81 -10.24 -4.41
#